data_AF-A0A940ZI04-F1
#
_entry.id   AF-A0A940ZI04-F1
#
_cell.length_a   1.000
_cell.length_b   1.000
_cell.length_c   1.000
_cell.angle_alpha   90.00
_cell.angle_beta   90.00
_cell.angle_gamma   90.00
#
_symmetry.space_group_name_H-M   'P 1'
#
loop_
_entity.id
_entity.type
_entity.pdbx_description
1 polymer ?
#
loop_
_entity_poly.entity_id
_entity_poly.type
_entity_poly.pdbx_seq_one_letter_code
_entity_poly.pdbx_strand_id
1 'polypeptide(L)' 'MMDEIRKEITKIEEAANRLKTLAPEMPGIKRNADVILVFTYLLKFLTPGGKSA' A
#
# COMPACT_ATOMS: atom_id res chain seq x y z
N MET A 1 11.60 8.25 -12.04
CA MET A 1 12.07 7.10 -11.25
C MET A 1 11.50 7.06 -9.83
N MET A 2 11.89 7.94 -8.89
CA MET A 2 11.33 7.88 -7.52
C MET A 2 9.81 8.14 -7.47
N ASP A 3 9.32 9.06 -8.30
CA ASP A 3 7.87 9.31 -8.41
C ASP A 3 7.11 8.13 -9.06
N GLU A 4 7.75 7.39 -9.96
CA GLU A 4 7.16 6.19 -10.58
C GLU A 4 7.09 5.05 -9.56
N ILE A 5 8.16 4.86 -8.77
CA ILE A 5 8.16 3.90 -7.67
C ILE A 5 7.05 4.25 -6.66
N ARG A 6 6.91 5.52 -6.30
CA ARG A 6 5.85 5.99 -5.40
C ARG A 6 4.44 5.78 -5.99
N LYS A 7 4.27 5.92 -7.31
CA LYS A 7 3.02 5.61 -8.00
C LYS A 7 2.67 4.12 -7.89
N GLU A 8 3.64 3.23 -8.11
CA GLU A 8 3.41 1.79 -7.94
C GLU A 8 3.11 1.41 -6.49
N ILE A 9 3.82 1.97 -5.50
CA ILE A 9 3.53 1.76 -4.08
C ILE A 9 2.10 2.19 -3.74
N THR A 10 1.65 3.33 -4.28
CA THR A 10 0.28 3.83 -4.09
C THR A 10 -0.77 2.88 -4.66
N LYS A 11 -0.55 2.32 -5.86
CA LYS A 11 -1.45 1.32 -6.45
C LYS A 11 -1.57 0.07 -5.59
N ILE A 12 -0.44 -0.40 -5.01
CA ILE A 12 -0.43 -1.58 -4.12
C ILE A 12 -1.24 -1.28 -2.86
N GLU A 13 -1.08 -0.10 -2.27
CA GLU A 13 -1.84 0.32 -1.08
C GLU A 13 -3.34 0.38 -1.36
N GLU A 14 -3.75 0.98 -2.48
CA GLU A 14 -5.15 1.02 -2.89
C GLU A 14 -5.71 -0.38 -3.13
N ALA A 15 -4.94 -1.27 -3.77
CA ALA A 15 -5.35 -2.65 -4.00
C ALA A 15 -5.53 -3.42 -2.68
N ALA A 16 -4.62 -3.26 -1.72
CA ALA A 16 -4.72 -3.88 -0.40
C ALA A 16 -5.95 -3.38 0.37
N ASN A 17 -6.23 -2.07 0.32
CA ASN A 17 -7.45 -1.51 0.90
C ASN A 17 -8.72 -2.08 0.24
N ARG A 18 -8.76 -2.21 -1.09
CA ARG A 18 -9.88 -2.85 -1.80
C ARG A 18 -10.06 -4.32 -1.42
N LEU A 19 -8.98 -5.07 -1.19
CA LEU A 19 -9.10 -6.47 -0.76
C LEU A 19 -9.82 -6.60 0.59
N LYS A 20 -9.57 -5.67 1.52
CA LYS A 20 -10.27 -5.64 2.82
C LYS A 20 -11.78 -5.41 2.67
N THR A 21 -12.19 -4.63 1.67
CA THR A 21 -13.61 -4.34 1.43
C THR A 21 -14.31 -5.42 0.62
N LEU A 22 -13.61 -6.08 -0.30
CA LEU A 22 -14.18 -7.13 -1.17
C LEU A 22 -14.38 -8.47 -0.46
N ALA A 23 -13.58 -8.75 0.58
CA ALA A 23 -13.65 -10.02 1.30
C ALA A 23 -13.72 -9.82 2.84
N PRO A 24 -14.75 -9.14 3.36
CA PRO A 24 -14.85 -8.80 4.79
C PRO A 24 -14.96 -10.03 5.69
N GLU A 25 -15.59 -11.10 5.18
CA GLU A 25 -15.82 -12.36 5.90
C GLU A 25 -14.64 -13.34 5.81
N MET A 26 -13.51 -12.93 5.21
CA MET A 26 -12.33 -13.78 5.04
C MET A 26 -11.15 -13.24 5.87
N PRO A 27 -11.00 -13.67 7.13
CA PRO A 27 -9.97 -13.16 8.04
C PRO A 27 -8.55 -13.27 7.48
N GLY A 28 -8.26 -14.34 6.71
CA GLY A 28 -6.97 -14.53 6.06
C GLY A 28 -6.65 -13.45 5.01
N ILE A 29 -7.63 -13.05 4.21
CA ILE A 29 -7.47 -11.98 3.22
C ILE A 29 -7.26 -10.64 3.92
N LYS A 30 -8.08 -10.35 4.94
CA LYS A 30 -7.95 -9.11 5.72
C LYS A 30 -6.57 -9.00 6.38
N ARG A 31 -6.09 -10.06 7.03
CA ARG A 31 -4.77 -10.08 7.68
C ARG A 31 -3.63 -9.91 6.67
N ASN A 32 -3.70 -10.57 5.53
CA ASN A 32 -2.68 -10.42 4.48
C ASN A 32 -2.69 -9.01 3.87
N ALA A 33 -3.86 -8.42 3.65
CA ALA A 33 -3.98 -7.05 3.21
C ALA A 33 -3.41 -6.06 4.23
N ASP A 34 -3.65 -6.27 5.53
CA ASP A 34 -3.06 -5.45 6.60
C ASP A 34 -1.52 -5.53 6.61
N VAL A 35 -0.95 -6.72 6.41
CA VAL A 35 0.51 -6.90 6.28
C VAL A 35 1.06 -6.13 5.08
N ILE A 36 0.39 -6.19 3.92
CA ILE A 36 0.79 -5.42 2.73
C ILE A 36 0.76 -3.91 3.01
N LEU A 37 -0.28 -3.41 3.71
CA LEU A 37 -0.38 -1.99 4.07
C LEU A 37 0.76 -1.51 4.97
N VAL A 38 1.25 -2.36 5.89
CA VAL A 38 2.44 -2.04 6.69
C VAL A 38 3.67 -1.89 5.78
N PHE A 39 3.84 -2.78 4.79
CA PHE A 39 4.93 -2.67 3.85
C PHE A 39 4.82 -1.43 2.95
N THR A 40 3.63 -1.06 2.46
CA THR A 40 3.48 0.15 1.65
C THR A 40 3.83 1.42 2.43
N TYR A 41 3.53 1.46 3.73
CA TYR A 41 3.95 2.55 4.61
C TYR A 41 5.49 2.67 4.68
N LEU A 42 6.18 1.55 4.93
CA LEU A 42 7.65 1.52 4.98
C LEU A 42 8.26 1.93 3.63
N LEU A 43 7.71 1.42 2.52
CA LEU A 43 8.18 1.75 1.18
C LEU A 43 7.97 3.24 0.88
N LYS A 44 6.81 3.82 1.21
CA LYS A 44 6.55 5.27 1.06
C LYS A 44 7.54 6.13 1.86
N PHE A 45 7.95 5.67 3.04
CA PHE A 45 8.97 6.34 3.85
C PHE A 45 10.35 6.30 3.19
N LEU A 46 10.75 5.14 2.68
CA LEU A 46 12.03 4.95 1.96
C LEU A 46 12.05 5.64 0.58
N THR A 47 10.88 5.91 0.00
CA THR A 47 10.72 6.61 -1.28
C THR A 47 9.98 7.94 -1.08
N PRO A 48 10.64 8.96 -0.49
CA PRO A 48 10.04 10.27 -0.34
C PRO A 48 9.64 10.84 -1.71
N GLY A 49 8.42 11.36 -1.81
CA GLY A 49 7.93 11.98 -3.03
C GLY A 49 8.54 13.37 -3.18
N GLY A 50 8.83 13.77 -4.42
CA GLY A 50 9.43 15.07 -4.71
C GLY A 50 8.44 16.22 -4.52
N LYS A 51 8.15 16.59 -3.26
CA LYS A 51 7.80 17.95 -2.80
C LYS A 51 8.19 18.08 -1.32
N SER A 52 9.49 18.09 -1.07
CA SER A 52 10.03 18.84 0.06
C SER A 52 10.21 20.29 -0.41
N ALA A 53 9.15 21.08 -0.26
CA ALA A 53 9.17 22.54 -0.34
C ALA A 53 8.09 23.07 0.60
#